data_AF-A0A1G2YG69-F1
#
_entry.id   AF-A0A1G2YG69-F1
#
_cell.length_a   1.000
_cell.length_b   1.000
_cell.length_c   1.000
_cell.angle_alpha   90.00
_cell.angle_beta   90.00
_cell.angle_gamma   90.00
#
_symmetry.space_group_name_H-M   'P 1'
#
loop_
_entity.id
_entity.type
_entity.pdbx_description
1 polymer ?
#
loop_
_entity_poly.entity_id
_entity_poly.type
_entity_poly.pdbx_seq_one_letter_code
_entity_poly.pdbx_strand_id
1 'polypeptide(L)'
;MCAHARLFLNHCCRLDPAAVIFSSTCDQMRRAFDLFSFYSKVPSFLFNVPATWQNLTAQKLYRLELLRLGRFMQSIGGIEPSISALAGAFGTDNQVILGSRTCDTSSKLVAVIGEHRLAQSSDLFNLIEQLGGRVVLDALGTSGCTSPAKIEMRSFYKDPLEEITSAYFGTIPSIFRRPNIMFYSWLRNAFVQNRPHGLLIQNFTWCDIWKAEIDVIKKQINIPVLEITIADTNEYLQPSIINRIEAFMETLK
;
A
#
# COMPACT_ATOMS: atom_id res chain seq x y z
N MET A 1 -1.19 -16.21 11.38
CA MET A 1 -0.48 -15.17 10.59
C MET A 1 -1.44 -14.60 9.57
N CYS A 2 -1.48 -13.27 9.36
CA CYS A 2 -2.39 -12.67 8.38
C CYS A 2 -2.20 -13.24 6.96
N ALA A 3 -3.26 -13.23 6.16
CA ALA A 3 -3.25 -13.86 4.83
C ALA A 3 -2.18 -13.25 3.90
N HIS A 4 -1.90 -11.94 4.01
CA HIS A 4 -0.82 -11.27 3.27
C HIS A 4 0.56 -11.78 3.65
N ALA A 5 0.89 -11.84 4.95
CA ALA A 5 2.21 -12.29 5.40
C ALA A 5 2.44 -13.76 4.99
N ARG A 6 1.40 -14.60 5.06
CA ARG A 6 1.46 -15.98 4.55
C ARG A 6 1.72 -16.02 3.04
N LEU A 7 1.01 -15.22 2.26
CA LEU A 7 1.20 -15.12 0.81
C LEU A 7 2.64 -14.69 0.47
N PHE A 8 3.13 -13.65 1.14
CA PHE A 8 4.47 -13.12 0.95
C PHE A 8 5.53 -14.21 1.17
N LEU A 9 5.44 -14.94 2.29
CA LEU A 9 6.36 -16.05 2.58
C LEU A 9 6.31 -17.15 1.51
N ASN A 10 5.10 -17.56 1.11
CA ASN A 10 4.93 -18.55 0.05
C ASN A 10 5.53 -18.08 -1.28
N HIS A 11 5.44 -16.79 -1.57
CA HIS A 11 6.00 -16.19 -2.77
C HIS A 11 7.54 -16.18 -2.74
N CYS A 12 8.14 -15.78 -1.61
CA CYS A 12 9.59 -15.83 -1.40
C CYS A 12 10.16 -17.25 -1.60
N CYS A 13 9.47 -18.28 -1.08
CA CYS A 13 9.90 -19.67 -1.26
C CYS A 13 9.81 -20.16 -2.71
N ARG A 14 8.94 -19.57 -3.54
CA ARG A 14 8.74 -19.97 -4.94
C ARG A 14 9.66 -19.24 -5.92
N LEU A 15 9.99 -17.99 -5.63
CA LEU A 15 10.79 -17.15 -6.53
C LEU A 15 12.30 -17.37 -6.43
N ASP A 16 12.77 -18.01 -5.35
CA ASP A 16 14.20 -18.16 -5.04
C ASP A 16 15.00 -16.84 -5.21
N PRO A 17 14.62 -15.76 -4.52
CA PRO A 17 15.22 -14.44 -4.74
C PRO A 17 16.63 -14.38 -4.15
N ALA A 18 17.48 -13.49 -4.70
CA ALA A 18 18.82 -13.23 -4.16
C ALA A 18 18.79 -12.69 -2.71
N ALA A 19 17.74 -11.96 -2.35
CA ALA A 19 17.45 -11.54 -0.99
C ALA A 19 15.97 -11.18 -0.80
N VAL A 20 15.52 -11.15 0.45
CA VAL A 20 14.16 -10.74 0.82
C VAL A 20 14.20 -9.58 1.81
N ILE A 21 13.50 -8.48 1.48
CA ILE A 21 13.35 -7.33 2.36
C ILE A 21 11.96 -7.37 3.01
N PHE A 22 11.94 -7.40 4.33
CA PHE A 22 10.74 -7.26 5.15
C PHE A 22 10.67 -5.83 5.68
N SER A 23 9.46 -5.37 6.02
CA SER A 23 9.29 -4.09 6.71
C SER A 23 8.56 -4.28 8.03
N SER A 24 8.88 -3.46 9.02
CA SER A 24 8.29 -3.51 10.36
C SER A 24 6.95 -2.78 10.47
N THR A 25 6.17 -2.69 9.38
CA THR A 25 4.90 -1.93 9.33
C THR A 25 3.79 -2.57 10.18
N CYS A 26 3.85 -3.89 10.40
CA CYS A 26 2.97 -4.60 11.32
C CYS A 26 3.69 -5.77 12.01
N ASP A 27 3.12 -6.26 13.11
CA ASP A 27 3.71 -7.38 13.88
C ASP A 27 3.75 -8.68 13.08
N GLN A 28 2.75 -8.93 12.23
CA GLN A 28 2.70 -10.13 11.40
C GLN A 28 3.88 -10.19 10.42
N MET A 29 4.32 -9.06 9.85
CA MET A 29 5.50 -9.00 8.98
C MET A 29 6.81 -9.15 9.77
N ARG A 30 6.89 -8.63 11.00
CA ARG A 30 8.04 -8.87 11.89
C ARG A 30 8.17 -10.36 12.22
N ARG A 31 7.08 -11.02 12.59
CA ARG A 31 7.06 -12.46 12.86
C ARG A 31 7.35 -13.28 11.60
N ALA A 32 6.88 -12.83 10.44
CA ALA A 32 7.21 -13.46 9.17
C ALA A 32 8.71 -13.39 8.87
N PHE A 33 9.37 -12.27 9.16
CA PHE A 33 10.83 -12.16 9.08
C PHE A 33 11.53 -13.14 10.03
N ASP A 34 11.11 -13.23 11.29
CA ASP A 34 11.71 -14.16 12.26
C ASP A 34 11.62 -15.61 11.76
N LEU A 35 10.46 -16.02 11.24
CA LEU A 35 10.28 -17.35 10.65
C LEU A 35 11.13 -17.55 9.40
N PHE A 36 11.13 -16.58 8.47
CA PHE A 36 11.87 -16.70 7.22
C PHE A 36 13.37 -16.78 7.47
N SER A 37 13.91 -15.89 8.31
CA SER A 37 15.34 -15.87 8.64
C SER A 37 15.80 -17.11 9.39
N PHE A 38 14.91 -17.78 10.14
CA PHE A 38 15.22 -19.03 10.82
C PHE A 38 15.24 -20.24 9.87
N TYR A 39 14.28 -20.32 8.94
CA TYR A 39 14.11 -21.51 8.09
C TYR A 39 14.75 -21.39 6.69
N SER A 40 14.96 -20.19 6.19
CA SER A 40 15.51 -19.94 4.85
C SER A 40 17.01 -19.62 4.91
N LYS A 41 17.75 -20.09 3.91
CA LYS A 41 19.14 -19.69 3.69
C LYS A 41 19.26 -18.41 2.85
N VAL A 42 18.16 -17.94 2.26
CA VAL A 42 18.14 -16.72 1.46
C VAL A 42 18.43 -15.52 2.37
N PRO A 43 19.39 -14.66 2.02
CA PRO A 43 19.65 -13.43 2.77
C PRO A 43 18.38 -12.63 2.99
N SER A 44 18.12 -12.22 4.23
CA SER A 44 16.93 -11.45 4.56
C SER A 44 17.26 -10.24 5.42
N PHE A 45 16.47 -9.19 5.25
CA PHE A 45 16.65 -7.93 5.95
C PHE A 45 15.33 -7.40 6.47
N LEU A 46 15.24 -7.11 7.76
CA LEU A 46 14.11 -6.40 8.34
C LEU A 46 14.38 -4.90 8.34
N PHE A 47 13.76 -4.17 7.43
CA PHE A 47 13.79 -2.71 7.38
C PHE A 47 12.86 -2.13 8.45
N ASN A 48 13.45 -1.47 9.45
CA ASN A 48 12.68 -0.90 10.55
C ASN A 48 12.09 0.44 10.14
N VAL A 49 10.78 0.47 9.98
CA VAL A 49 10.04 1.66 9.57
C VAL A 49 9.32 2.26 10.79
N PRO A 50 9.59 3.52 11.14
CA PRO A 50 8.94 4.16 12.29
C PRO A 50 7.43 4.30 12.07
N ALA A 51 6.64 3.92 13.09
CA ALA A 51 5.21 4.20 13.10
C ALA A 51 4.93 5.68 13.42
N THR A 52 5.79 6.34 14.20
CA THR A 52 5.69 7.77 14.48
C THR A 52 6.45 8.58 13.45
N TRP A 53 5.94 9.76 13.11
CA TRP A 53 6.47 10.57 12.01
C TRP A 53 6.71 12.05 12.36
N GLN A 54 6.17 12.52 13.48
CA GLN A 54 6.20 13.95 13.87
C GLN A 54 7.46 14.35 14.66
N ASN A 55 8.52 13.52 14.66
CA ASN A 55 9.72 13.79 15.44
C ASN A 55 11.00 13.50 14.63
N LEU A 56 12.05 14.26 14.94
CA LEU A 56 13.35 14.15 14.28
C LEU A 56 14.04 12.81 14.56
N THR A 57 13.74 12.15 15.69
CA THR A 57 14.32 10.84 16.02
C THR A 57 13.86 9.76 15.05
N ALA A 58 12.58 9.77 14.65
CA ALA A 58 12.04 8.86 13.64
C ALA A 58 12.70 9.10 12.27
N GLN A 59 12.94 10.36 11.90
CA GLN A 59 13.64 10.70 10.66
C GLN A 59 15.09 10.19 10.67
N LYS A 60 15.82 10.43 11.77
CA LYS A 60 17.18 9.90 11.96
C LYS A 60 17.22 8.38 11.90
N LEU A 61 16.28 7.70 12.57
CA LEU A 61 16.17 6.25 12.55
C LEU A 61 15.95 5.73 11.12
N TYR A 62 15.00 6.30 10.38
CA TYR A 62 14.72 5.91 9.00
C TYR A 62 15.95 6.12 8.09
N ARG A 63 16.65 7.24 8.23
CA ARG A 63 17.89 7.51 7.47
C ARG A 63 18.98 6.47 7.78
N LEU A 64 19.16 6.11 9.04
CA LEU A 64 20.10 5.07 9.45
C LEU A 64 19.71 3.69 8.89
N GLU A 65 18.41 3.42 8.82
CA GLU A 65 17.87 2.19 8.24
C GLU A 65 18.10 2.12 6.73
N LEU A 66 17.99 3.24 5.99
CA LEU A 66 18.36 3.30 4.57
C LEU A 66 19.84 2.98 4.35
N LEU A 67 20.72 3.54 5.18
CA LEU A 67 22.15 3.23 5.16
C LEU A 67 22.43 1.76 5.51
N ARG A 68 21.68 1.20 6.47
CA ARG A 68 21.79 -0.21 6.86
C ARG A 68 21.34 -1.14 5.73
N LEU A 69 20.26 -0.78 5.04
CA LEU A 69 19.80 -1.47 3.84
C LEU A 69 20.86 -1.41 2.72
N GLY A 70 21.46 -0.24 2.47
CA GLY A 70 22.54 -0.09 1.48
C GLY A 70 23.72 -1.02 1.76
N ARG A 71 24.20 -1.07 3.01
CA ARG A 71 25.27 -2.00 3.42
C ARG A 71 24.86 -3.47 3.27
N PHE A 72 23.61 -3.81 3.60
CA PHE A 72 23.08 -5.15 3.39
C PHE A 72 23.09 -5.52 1.90
N MET A 73 22.60 -4.65 1.02
CA MET A 73 22.60 -4.88 -0.43
C MET A 73 24.03 -5.05 -0.97
N GLN A 74 24.99 -4.26 -0.50
CA GLN A 74 26.40 -4.44 -0.86
C GLN A 74 26.97 -5.78 -0.37
N SER A 75 26.60 -6.22 0.83
CA SER A 75 27.09 -7.48 1.40
C SER A 75 26.65 -8.74 0.62
N ILE A 76 25.59 -8.63 -0.19
CA ILE A 76 25.08 -9.70 -1.06
C ILE A 76 25.46 -9.52 -2.53
N GLY A 77 26.42 -8.62 -2.83
CA GLY A 77 26.94 -8.40 -4.18
C GLY A 77 26.35 -7.21 -4.94
N GLY A 78 25.52 -6.39 -4.29
CA GLY A 78 25.08 -5.11 -4.83
C GLY A 78 26.22 -4.08 -4.91
N ILE A 79 26.06 -3.10 -5.79
CA ILE A 79 27.03 -2.01 -5.98
C ILE A 79 26.41 -0.72 -5.45
N GLU A 80 27.21 0.14 -4.83
CA GLU A 80 26.76 1.48 -4.44
C GLU A 80 26.29 2.25 -5.67
N PRO A 81 25.01 2.67 -5.73
CA PRO A 81 24.52 3.36 -6.91
C PRO A 81 25.07 4.79 -6.93
N SER A 82 25.44 5.27 -8.13
CA SER A 82 25.76 6.69 -8.29
C SER A 82 24.52 7.55 -8.02
N ILE A 83 24.73 8.83 -7.67
CA ILE A 83 23.63 9.78 -7.49
C ILE A 83 22.78 9.87 -8.76
N SER A 84 23.40 9.81 -9.94
CA SER A 84 22.67 9.81 -11.23
C SER A 84 21.84 8.55 -11.46
N ALA A 85 22.34 7.37 -11.07
CA ALA A 85 21.59 6.12 -11.17
C ALA A 85 20.40 6.11 -10.20
N LEU A 86 20.60 6.58 -8.97
CA LEU A 86 19.51 6.78 -8.01
C LEU A 86 18.47 7.77 -8.54
N ALA A 87 18.92 8.93 -9.04
CA ALA A 87 18.06 9.95 -9.64
C ALA A 87 17.24 9.39 -10.80
N GLY A 88 17.83 8.56 -11.66
CA GLY A 88 17.14 7.87 -12.74
C GLY A 88 16.05 6.91 -12.25
N ALA A 89 16.28 6.21 -11.14
CA ALA A 89 15.30 5.30 -10.55
C ALA A 89 14.10 6.03 -9.92
N PHE A 90 14.28 7.27 -9.45
CA PHE A 90 13.19 8.11 -8.93
C PHE A 90 12.53 9.01 -9.99
N GLY A 91 13.20 9.26 -11.12
CA GLY A 91 12.77 10.16 -12.18
C GLY A 91 11.78 9.57 -13.19
N THR A 92 11.52 8.26 -13.15
CA THR A 92 10.42 7.66 -13.91
C THR A 92 9.10 7.99 -13.22
N ASP A 93 8.25 8.78 -13.88
CA ASP A 93 6.93 9.18 -13.37
C ASP A 93 6.16 7.95 -12.81
N ASN A 94 6.09 7.84 -11.48
CA ASN A 94 5.11 7.01 -10.79
C ASN A 94 3.75 7.70 -10.94
N GLN A 95 3.19 7.71 -12.16
CA GLN A 95 1.82 8.13 -12.35
C GLN A 95 0.93 7.10 -11.67
N VAL A 96 0.19 7.55 -10.65
CA VAL A 96 -1.05 6.88 -10.28
C VAL A 96 -1.89 6.86 -11.55
N ILE A 97 -2.09 5.67 -12.11
CA ILE A 97 -2.96 5.47 -13.27
C ILE A 97 -4.38 5.75 -12.77
N LEU A 98 -4.79 7.01 -12.83
CA LEU A 98 -6.19 7.37 -12.80
C LEU A 98 -6.79 6.81 -14.09
N GLY A 99 -7.74 5.90 -13.96
CA GLY A 99 -8.45 5.31 -15.10
C GLY A 99 -9.14 6.40 -15.93
N SER A 100 -8.42 6.95 -16.90
CA SER A 100 -8.96 7.78 -17.96
C SER A 100 -9.66 6.88 -18.96
N ARG A 101 -10.93 6.57 -18.68
CA ARG A 101 -11.87 6.07 -19.68
C ARG A 101 -13.06 7.02 -19.76
N THR A 102 -13.52 7.24 -20.98
CA THR A 102 -14.58 8.18 -21.36
C THR A 102 -15.86 7.91 -20.58
N CYS A 103 -16.48 8.98 -20.07
CA CYS A 103 -17.63 8.91 -19.18
C CYS A 103 -18.92 8.60 -19.94
N ASP A 104 -19.66 7.62 -19.45
CA ASP A 104 -21.11 7.76 -19.37
C ASP A 104 -21.43 8.49 -18.05
N THR A 105 -22.39 9.41 -18.08
CA THR A 105 -22.77 10.23 -16.91
C THR A 105 -23.60 9.46 -15.87
N SER A 106 -24.00 8.23 -16.20
CA SER A 106 -24.85 7.36 -15.40
C SER A 106 -24.11 6.41 -14.44
N SER A 107 -22.77 6.30 -14.53
CA SER A 107 -22.02 5.26 -13.81
C SER A 107 -21.94 5.49 -12.29
N LYS A 108 -22.09 4.41 -11.51
CA LYS A 108 -21.92 4.43 -10.05
C LYS A 108 -20.44 4.56 -9.69
N LEU A 109 -20.04 5.67 -9.08
CA LEU A 109 -18.63 5.93 -8.79
C LEU A 109 -18.19 5.21 -7.51
N VAL A 110 -17.18 4.36 -7.59
CA VAL A 110 -16.70 3.54 -6.47
C VAL A 110 -15.25 3.90 -6.15
N ALA A 111 -14.97 4.19 -4.88
CA ALA A 111 -13.61 4.24 -4.37
C ALA A 111 -13.23 2.87 -3.81
N VAL A 112 -12.02 2.39 -4.12
CA VAL A 112 -11.46 1.17 -3.58
C VAL A 112 -10.20 1.53 -2.80
N ILE A 113 -10.21 1.26 -1.50
CA ILE A 113 -9.05 1.44 -0.62
C ILE A 113 -8.74 0.13 0.08
N GLY A 114 -7.53 -0.01 0.61
CA GLY A 114 -7.20 -1.20 1.34
C GLY A 114 -5.74 -1.52 1.32
N GLU A 115 -5.49 -2.78 1.61
CA GLU A 115 -4.17 -3.38 1.55
C GLU A 115 -3.61 -3.48 0.12
N HIS A 116 -2.45 -4.11 0.00
CA HIS A 116 -1.75 -4.46 -1.23
C HIS A 116 -2.67 -4.81 -2.41
N ARG A 117 -2.37 -4.24 -3.59
CA ARG A 117 -2.96 -4.63 -4.87
C ARG A 117 -2.45 -6.01 -5.25
N LEU A 118 -3.36 -6.96 -5.39
CA LEU A 118 -3.06 -8.32 -5.84
C LEU A 118 -3.13 -8.40 -7.36
N ALA A 119 -2.52 -9.42 -7.95
CA ALA A 119 -2.65 -9.67 -9.38
C ALA A 119 -4.13 -9.82 -9.80
N GLN A 120 -4.92 -10.45 -8.93
CA GLN A 120 -6.36 -10.68 -9.10
C GLN A 120 -7.22 -9.43 -8.84
N SER A 121 -6.65 -8.30 -8.42
CA SER A 121 -7.43 -7.07 -8.18
C SER A 121 -8.09 -6.51 -9.45
N SER A 122 -7.63 -6.91 -10.64
CA SER A 122 -8.34 -6.63 -11.89
C SER A 122 -9.74 -7.23 -11.93
N ASP A 123 -9.94 -8.41 -11.32
CA ASP A 123 -11.22 -9.11 -11.37
C ASP A 123 -12.27 -8.37 -10.55
N LEU A 124 -11.87 -7.76 -9.42
CA LEU A 124 -12.72 -6.88 -8.63
C LEU A 124 -13.15 -5.65 -9.45
N PHE A 125 -12.22 -5.03 -10.17
CA PHE A 125 -12.52 -3.83 -10.96
C PHE A 125 -13.43 -4.17 -12.15
N ASN A 126 -13.16 -5.30 -12.83
CA ASN A 126 -14.01 -5.80 -13.90
C ASN A 126 -15.43 -6.10 -13.40
N LEU A 127 -15.57 -6.71 -12.21
CA LEU A 127 -16.89 -6.95 -11.61
C LEU A 127 -17.64 -5.65 -11.33
N ILE A 128 -16.96 -4.63 -10.78
CA ILE A 128 -17.57 -3.31 -10.55
C ILE A 128 -18.04 -2.69 -11.88
N GLU A 129 -17.23 -2.77 -12.93
CA GLU A 129 -17.59 -2.27 -14.27
C GLU A 129 -18.79 -3.03 -14.87
N GLN A 130 -18.81 -4.37 -14.75
CA GLN A 130 -19.93 -5.21 -15.19
C GLN A 130 -21.25 -4.88 -14.49
N LEU A 131 -21.19 -4.42 -13.23
CA LEU A 131 -22.35 -3.99 -12.44
C LEU A 131 -22.72 -2.50 -12.68
N GLY A 132 -22.21 -1.89 -13.76
CA GLY A 132 -22.50 -0.50 -14.13
C GLY A 132 -21.78 0.54 -13.26
N GLY A 133 -20.75 0.11 -12.52
CA GLY A 133 -19.90 0.97 -11.72
C GLY A 133 -18.66 1.47 -12.45
N ARG A 134 -17.94 2.39 -11.81
CA ARG A 134 -16.62 2.84 -12.24
C ARG A 134 -15.73 3.07 -11.03
N VAL A 135 -14.53 2.50 -11.04
CA VAL A 135 -13.53 2.79 -10.01
C VAL A 135 -12.92 4.17 -10.26
N VAL A 136 -13.20 5.13 -9.37
CA VAL A 136 -12.70 6.53 -9.45
C VAL A 136 -11.50 6.79 -8.55
N LEU A 137 -11.23 5.88 -7.60
CA LEU A 137 -10.06 5.93 -6.73
C LEU A 137 -9.59 4.50 -6.50
N ASP A 138 -8.39 4.17 -6.94
CA ASP A 138 -7.65 2.95 -6.56
C ASP A 138 -6.54 3.36 -5.58
N ALA A 139 -6.69 2.93 -4.33
CA ALA A 139 -5.68 3.08 -3.29
C ALA A 139 -5.32 1.76 -2.63
N LEU A 140 -5.21 0.69 -3.44
CA LEU A 140 -4.69 -0.61 -3.03
C LEU A 140 -3.17 -0.66 -3.16
N GLY A 141 -2.44 -0.99 -2.09
CA GLY A 141 -0.98 -1.13 -2.15
C GLY A 141 -0.26 0.15 -2.60
N THR A 142 0.61 0.05 -3.61
CA THR A 142 1.46 1.15 -4.11
C THR A 142 0.72 2.20 -4.95
N SER A 143 -0.54 1.95 -5.32
CA SER A 143 -1.42 2.98 -5.86
C SER A 143 -2.02 3.82 -4.72
N GLY A 144 -2.06 5.14 -4.89
CA GLY A 144 -2.74 6.04 -3.96
C GLY A 144 -1.92 6.38 -2.70
N CYS A 145 -2.39 5.97 -1.52
CA CYS A 145 -1.90 6.49 -0.23
C CYS A 145 -0.47 6.06 0.16
N THR A 146 0.16 5.19 -0.63
CA THR A 146 1.57 4.81 -0.43
C THR A 146 2.49 5.24 -1.57
N SER A 147 1.97 5.95 -2.57
CA SER A 147 2.80 6.58 -3.60
C SER A 147 3.58 7.75 -2.98
N PRO A 148 4.92 7.78 -3.06
CA PRO A 148 5.68 8.95 -2.62
C PRO A 148 5.37 10.14 -3.54
N ALA A 149 5.47 11.35 -3.01
CA ALA A 149 5.45 12.54 -3.85
C ALA A 149 6.61 12.55 -4.84
N LYS A 150 6.52 13.47 -5.80
CA LYS A 150 7.63 13.78 -6.70
C LYS A 150 8.84 14.20 -5.88
N ILE A 151 9.96 13.57 -6.18
CA ILE A 151 11.26 13.88 -5.62
C ILE A 151 11.75 15.21 -6.20
N GLU A 152 12.14 16.15 -5.34
CA GLU A 152 12.72 17.42 -5.78
C GLU A 152 14.17 17.20 -6.20
N MET A 153 14.39 17.04 -7.51
CA MET A 153 15.70 16.64 -8.05
C MET A 153 16.84 17.57 -7.62
N ARG A 154 16.57 18.88 -7.48
CA ARG A 154 17.58 19.84 -7.00
C ARG A 154 18.05 19.54 -5.57
N SER A 155 17.15 19.11 -4.69
CA SER A 155 17.47 18.67 -3.33
C SER A 155 18.10 17.29 -3.35
N PHE A 156 17.58 16.40 -4.19
CA PHE A 156 18.09 15.05 -4.36
C PHE A 156 19.58 15.00 -4.73
N TYR A 157 20.03 15.82 -5.68
CA TYR A 157 21.45 15.88 -6.05
C TYR A 157 22.37 16.43 -4.94
N LYS A 158 21.81 17.10 -3.92
CA LYS A 158 22.59 17.59 -2.76
C LYS A 158 22.67 16.55 -1.65
N ASP A 159 21.54 15.95 -1.27
CA ASP A 159 21.46 14.86 -0.29
C ASP A 159 20.30 13.93 -0.65
N PRO A 160 20.56 12.82 -1.36
CA PRO A 160 19.53 11.86 -1.75
C PRO A 160 18.82 11.23 -0.55
N LEU A 161 19.55 10.96 0.54
CA LEU A 161 18.99 10.30 1.72
C LEU A 161 18.03 11.23 2.47
N GLU A 162 18.34 12.52 2.51
CA GLU A 162 17.45 13.52 3.10
C GLU A 162 16.18 13.67 2.29
N GLU A 163 16.30 13.75 0.97
CA GLU A 163 15.15 13.87 0.07
C GLU A 163 14.25 12.63 0.13
N ILE A 164 14.81 11.41 0.15
CA ILE A 164 14.05 10.16 0.33
C ILE A 164 13.36 10.12 1.70
N THR A 165 14.06 10.55 2.76
CA THR A 165 13.50 10.61 4.12
C THR A 165 12.34 11.60 4.20
N SER A 166 12.53 12.79 3.63
CA SER A 166 11.51 13.85 3.54
C SER A 166 10.30 13.37 2.75
N ALA A 167 10.50 12.75 1.58
CA ALA A 167 9.43 12.18 0.78
C ALA A 167 8.65 11.12 1.56
N TYR A 168 9.35 10.22 2.24
CA TYR A 168 8.72 9.21 3.09
C TYR A 168 7.81 9.86 4.13
N PHE A 169 8.34 10.72 5.00
CA PHE A 169 7.56 11.27 6.12
C PHE A 169 6.53 12.32 5.70
N GLY A 170 6.82 13.13 4.69
CA GLY A 170 5.96 14.23 4.26
C GLY A 170 4.75 13.79 3.42
N THR A 171 4.83 12.65 2.73
CA THR A 171 3.96 12.46 1.55
C THR A 171 3.28 11.10 1.45
N ILE A 172 3.68 10.12 2.26
CA ILE A 172 3.08 8.77 2.28
C ILE A 172 2.12 8.66 3.48
N PRO A 173 0.82 8.97 3.32
CA PRO A 173 -0.17 8.94 4.41
C PRO A 173 -0.62 7.52 4.77
N SER A 174 0.33 6.62 5.09
CA SER A 174 0.02 5.21 5.34
C SER A 174 -0.76 4.99 6.63
N ILE A 175 -1.70 4.03 6.59
CA ILE A 175 -2.63 3.70 7.67
C ILE A 175 -1.96 3.19 8.96
N PHE A 176 -0.73 2.66 8.89
CA PHE A 176 0.00 2.19 10.09
C PHE A 176 0.61 3.32 10.91
N ARG A 177 0.71 4.54 10.37
CA ARG A 177 1.36 5.67 11.05
C ARG A 177 0.56 6.16 12.24
N ARG A 178 1.25 6.70 13.25
CA ARG A 178 0.65 7.25 14.47
C ARG A 178 1.26 8.63 14.81
N PRO A 179 0.43 9.67 15.02
CA PRO A 179 -1.01 9.70 14.75
C PRO A 179 -1.30 9.52 13.25
N ASN A 180 -2.44 8.91 12.90
CA ASN A 180 -2.84 8.58 11.52
C ASN A 180 -3.58 9.74 10.81
N ILE A 181 -3.47 10.98 11.29
CA ILE A 181 -4.19 12.14 10.76
C ILE A 181 -3.93 12.41 9.28
N MET A 182 -2.73 12.08 8.78
CA MET A 182 -2.38 12.26 7.36
C MET A 182 -3.22 11.36 6.46
N PHE A 183 -3.49 10.11 6.86
CA PHE A 183 -4.34 9.17 6.14
C PHE A 183 -5.75 9.73 5.98
N TYR A 184 -6.35 10.21 7.07
CA TYR A 184 -7.70 10.77 7.02
C TYR A 184 -7.78 12.08 6.24
N SER A 185 -6.76 12.94 6.33
CA SER A 185 -6.69 14.16 5.50
C SER A 185 -6.56 13.83 4.02
N TRP A 186 -5.71 12.86 3.67
CA TRP A 186 -5.60 12.37 2.30
C TRP A 186 -6.92 11.78 1.80
N LEU A 187 -7.58 10.93 2.59
CA LEU A 187 -8.83 10.28 2.21
C LEU A 187 -9.95 11.31 1.97
N ARG A 188 -10.07 12.32 2.84
CA ARG A 188 -11.03 13.42 2.65
C ARG A 188 -10.76 14.18 1.34
N ASN A 189 -9.51 14.53 1.07
CA ASN A 189 -9.15 15.23 -0.17
C ASN A 189 -9.47 14.38 -1.40
N ALA A 190 -9.14 13.08 -1.36
CA ALA A 190 -9.46 12.15 -2.43
C ALA A 190 -10.98 12.04 -2.67
N PHE A 191 -11.79 12.07 -1.62
CA PHE A 191 -13.25 12.01 -1.75
C PHE A 191 -13.86 13.32 -2.27
N VAL A 192 -13.29 14.47 -1.90
CA VAL A 192 -13.69 15.77 -2.47
C VAL A 192 -13.40 15.82 -3.97
N GLN A 193 -12.24 15.30 -4.40
CA GLN A 193 -11.81 15.29 -5.79
C GLN A 193 -12.59 14.30 -6.65
N ASN A 194 -12.78 13.07 -6.17
CA ASN A 194 -13.33 11.97 -6.97
C ASN A 194 -14.83 11.72 -6.75
N ARG A 195 -15.41 12.29 -5.68
CA ARG A 195 -16.83 12.20 -5.31
C ARG A 195 -17.44 10.78 -5.45
N PRO A 196 -16.83 9.75 -4.83
CA PRO A 196 -17.36 8.39 -4.92
C PRO A 196 -18.76 8.30 -4.30
N HIS A 197 -19.64 7.51 -4.93
CA HIS A 197 -20.96 7.16 -4.40
C HIS A 197 -20.87 6.07 -3.35
N GLY A 198 -19.82 5.24 -3.37
CA GLY A 198 -19.57 4.19 -2.37
C GLY A 198 -18.08 3.92 -2.16
N LEU A 199 -17.74 3.39 -0.98
CA LEU A 199 -16.39 2.96 -0.62
C LEU A 199 -16.33 1.44 -0.44
N LEU A 200 -15.43 0.79 -1.16
CA LEU A 200 -15.05 -0.60 -0.92
C LEU A 200 -13.70 -0.63 -0.19
N ILE A 201 -13.67 -1.29 0.96
CA ILE A 201 -12.46 -1.50 1.76
C ILE A 201 -12.02 -2.95 1.65
N GLN A 202 -10.84 -3.17 1.06
CA GLN A 202 -10.20 -4.47 0.99
C GLN A 202 -9.24 -4.69 2.16
N ASN A 203 -9.41 -5.77 2.90
CA ASN A 203 -8.44 -6.21 3.92
C ASN A 203 -8.14 -7.70 3.84
N PHE A 204 -7.11 -8.12 4.56
CA PHE A 204 -6.77 -9.52 4.74
C PHE A 204 -7.30 -10.05 6.07
N THR A 205 -7.63 -11.35 6.08
CA THR A 205 -7.94 -12.06 7.32
C THR A 205 -6.79 -11.91 8.31
N TRP A 206 -7.14 -11.53 9.55
CA TRP A 206 -6.21 -11.19 10.64
C TRP A 206 -5.27 -10.00 10.36
N CYS A 207 -5.70 -9.01 9.57
CA CYS A 207 -5.02 -7.72 9.51
C CYS A 207 -5.52 -6.77 10.62
N ASP A 208 -4.76 -6.70 11.72
CA ASP A 208 -5.13 -5.90 12.89
C ASP A 208 -5.20 -4.39 12.59
N ILE A 209 -4.29 -3.88 11.73
CA ILE A 209 -4.22 -2.45 11.38
C ILE A 209 -5.51 -2.01 10.69
N TRP A 210 -5.92 -2.71 9.63
CA TRP A 210 -7.15 -2.34 8.92
C TRP A 210 -8.40 -2.60 9.75
N LYS A 211 -8.43 -3.72 10.50
CA LYS A 211 -9.57 -4.00 11.38
C LYS A 211 -9.79 -2.91 12.43
N ALA A 212 -8.71 -2.34 12.98
CA ALA A 212 -8.81 -1.23 13.93
C ALA A 212 -9.37 0.07 13.32
N GLU A 213 -9.14 0.29 12.02
CA GLU A 213 -9.47 1.57 11.36
C GLU A 213 -10.82 1.54 10.62
N ILE A 214 -11.30 0.37 10.21
CA ILE A 214 -12.54 0.27 9.41
C ILE A 214 -13.75 0.89 10.09
N ASP A 215 -13.95 0.64 11.39
CA ASP A 215 -15.08 1.22 12.11
C ASP A 215 -14.93 2.74 12.31
N VAL A 216 -13.68 3.22 12.40
CA VAL A 216 -13.39 4.65 12.46
C VAL A 216 -13.71 5.31 11.11
N ILE A 217 -13.28 4.69 10.00
CA ILE A 217 -13.59 5.14 8.64
C ILE A 217 -15.10 5.19 8.43
N LYS A 218 -15.82 4.11 8.74
CA LYS A 218 -17.30 4.03 8.61
C LYS A 218 -18.02 5.14 9.39
N LYS A 219 -17.51 5.54 10.55
CA LYS A 219 -18.08 6.63 11.37
C LYS A 219 -17.79 8.04 10.81
N GLN A 220 -16.73 8.19 10.02
CA GLN A 220 -16.28 9.50 9.52
C GLN A 220 -16.76 9.82 8.09
N ILE A 221 -17.26 8.82 7.35
CA ILE A 221 -17.72 9.01 5.97
C ILE A 221 -19.22 8.80 5.86
N ASN A 222 -19.86 9.63 5.03
CA ASN A 222 -21.32 9.65 4.84
C ASN A 222 -21.75 8.94 3.54
N ILE A 223 -20.95 8.00 3.05
CA ILE A 223 -21.27 7.19 1.87
C ILE A 223 -21.36 5.70 2.26
N PRO A 224 -22.15 4.88 1.56
CA PRO A 224 -22.16 3.43 1.74
C PRO A 224 -20.75 2.84 1.72
N VAL A 225 -20.48 1.93 2.67
CA VAL A 225 -19.17 1.27 2.82
C VAL A 225 -19.33 -0.24 2.80
N LEU A 226 -18.63 -0.91 1.89
CA LEU A 226 -18.51 -2.36 1.87
C LEU A 226 -17.10 -2.78 2.31
N GLU A 227 -17.02 -3.65 3.30
CA GLU A 227 -15.76 -4.32 3.66
C GLU A 227 -15.68 -5.70 3.01
N ILE A 228 -14.62 -5.97 2.26
CA ILE A 228 -14.28 -7.32 1.78
C ILE A 228 -13.03 -7.83 2.50
N THR A 229 -13.08 -9.09 2.94
CA THR A 229 -11.97 -9.74 3.65
C THR A 229 -11.46 -10.90 2.82
N ILE A 230 -10.18 -10.83 2.46
CA ILE A 230 -9.49 -11.87 1.70
C ILE A 230 -8.87 -12.86 2.70
N ALA A 231 -9.37 -14.09 2.68
CA ALA A 231 -8.83 -15.20 3.48
C ALA A 231 -7.79 -16.02 2.72
N ASP A 232 -8.01 -16.19 1.41
CA ASP A 232 -7.10 -16.87 0.50
C ASP A 232 -6.96 -16.03 -0.77
N THR A 233 -5.73 -15.83 -1.22
CA THR A 233 -5.43 -15.08 -2.44
C THR A 233 -5.60 -15.92 -3.71
N ASN A 234 -5.68 -17.25 -3.59
CA ASN A 234 -6.06 -18.13 -4.70
C ASN A 234 -7.57 -18.04 -4.99
N GLU A 235 -8.38 -17.60 -4.03
CA GLU A 235 -9.83 -17.46 -4.14
C GLU A 235 -10.25 -16.01 -3.80
N TYR A 236 -9.78 -15.06 -4.61
CA TYR A 236 -9.94 -13.63 -4.34
C TYR A 236 -11.41 -13.16 -4.39
N LEU A 237 -12.20 -13.62 -5.37
CA LEU A 237 -13.64 -13.33 -5.50
C LEU A 237 -14.47 -14.61 -5.29
N GLN A 238 -14.57 -15.07 -4.05
CA GLN A 238 -15.50 -16.15 -3.71
C GLN A 238 -16.96 -15.72 -3.95
N PRO A 239 -17.90 -16.66 -4.19
CA PRO A 239 -19.31 -16.33 -4.41
C PRO A 239 -19.93 -15.45 -3.31
N SER A 240 -19.50 -15.62 -2.06
CA SER A 240 -19.94 -14.79 -0.92
C SER A 240 -19.50 -13.33 -1.03
N ILE A 241 -18.32 -13.06 -1.62
CA ILE A 241 -17.82 -11.71 -1.86
C ILE A 241 -18.56 -11.10 -3.06
N ILE A 242 -18.76 -11.87 -4.13
CA ILE A 242 -19.48 -11.42 -5.33
C ILE A 242 -20.89 -10.96 -4.96
N ASN A 243 -21.67 -11.79 -4.29
CA ASN A 243 -23.05 -11.45 -3.91
C ASN A 243 -23.12 -10.18 -3.03
N ARG A 244 -22.11 -9.95 -2.18
CA ARG A 244 -22.03 -8.75 -1.34
C ARG A 244 -21.69 -7.51 -2.16
N ILE A 245 -20.85 -7.64 -3.18
CA ILE A 245 -20.53 -6.54 -4.11
C ILE A 245 -21.78 -6.22 -4.94
N GLU A 246 -22.48 -7.22 -5.46
CA GLU A 246 -23.75 -7.02 -6.20
C GLU A 246 -24.77 -6.25 -5.36
N ALA A 247 -25.08 -6.74 -4.16
CA ALA A 247 -26.00 -6.06 -3.25
C ALA A 247 -25.53 -4.64 -2.90
N PHE A 248 -24.22 -4.45 -2.67
CA PHE A 248 -23.66 -3.13 -2.43
C PHE A 248 -23.87 -2.19 -3.62
N MET A 249 -23.56 -2.65 -4.83
CA MET A 249 -23.74 -1.86 -6.06
C MET A 249 -25.20 -1.48 -6.28
N GLU A 250 -26.17 -2.34 -5.94
CA GLU A 250 -27.59 -2.02 -5.98
C GLU A 250 -27.98 -0.88 -5.03
N THR A 251 -27.30 -0.75 -3.88
CA THR A 251 -27.57 0.35 -2.92
C THR A 251 -27.04 1.71 -3.35
N LEU A 252 -26.07 1.75 -4.28
CA LEU A 252 -25.46 3.00 -4.73
C LEU A 252 -26.42 3.74 -5.66
N LYS A 253 -26.56 5.04 -5.43
CA LYS A 253 -27.32 5.96 -6.29
C LYS A 253 -26.47 6.52 -7.41
#